data_AF-A0A6B3HV30-F1
#
_entry.id   AF-A0A6B3HV30-F1
#
_cell.length_a   1.000
_cell.length_b   1.000
_cell.length_c   1.000
_cell.angle_alpha   90.00
_cell.angle_beta   90.00
_cell.angle_gamma   90.00
#
_symmetry.space_group_name_H-M   'P 1'
#
loop_
_entity.id
_entity.type
_entity.pdbx_description
1 polymer ?
#
loop_
_entity_poly.entity_id
_entity_poly.type
_entity_poly.pdbx_seq_one_letter_code
_entity_poly.pdbx_strand_id
1 'polypeptide(L)'
;LLYQKFYRTKLPDWAGFFSGRRLVPILSAFAGLLIGIVFGLIWPVLGAGLHNFGEWLVGSGAVGAGIFGVANRALIPVGMHHLLNSFPWFQAGEYNGAHGDIARFLAGDPEAGQFMTGFFPIMMFALPAACLAIVHCARPERR
;
A
#
# COMPACT_ATOMS: atom_id res chain seq x y z
N LEU A 1 18.34 3.02 -12.26
CA LEU A 1 19.68 3.47 -11.79
C LEU A 1 20.82 2.64 -12.37
N LEU A 2 20.96 1.35 -12.03
CA LEU A 2 22.07 0.51 -12.52
C LEU A 2 22.12 0.41 -14.05
N TYR A 3 20.98 0.22 -14.72
CA TYR A 3 20.92 0.21 -16.17
C TYR A 3 21.43 1.52 -16.78
N GLN A 4 20.88 2.66 -16.35
CA GLN A 4 21.27 3.99 -16.85
C GLN A 4 22.77 4.25 -16.71
N LYS A 5 23.40 3.75 -15.65
CA LYS A 5 24.82 3.97 -15.36
C LYS A 5 25.75 2.97 -16.06
N PHE A 6 25.39 1.69 -16.16
CA PHE A 6 26.33 0.63 -16.53
C PHE A 6 26.06 -0.08 -17.87
N TYR A 7 24.97 0.24 -18.58
CA TYR A 7 24.61 -0.47 -19.82
C TYR A 7 25.62 -0.36 -20.99
N ARG A 8 26.54 0.61 -20.95
CA ARG A 8 27.63 0.82 -21.93
C ARG A 8 29.04 0.60 -21.36
N THR A 9 29.15 0.16 -20.11
CA THR A 9 30.45 -0.03 -19.46
C THR A 9 31.23 -1.16 -20.12
N LYS A 10 32.49 -0.90 -20.48
CA LYS A 10 33.44 -1.90 -20.95
C LYS A 10 34.31 -2.37 -19.80
N LEU A 11 34.41 -3.69 -19.65
CA LEU A 11 35.30 -4.34 -18.70
C LEU A 11 36.65 -4.65 -19.38
N PRO A 12 37.70 -4.97 -18.59
CA PRO A 12 38.96 -5.46 -19.13
C PRO A 12 38.78 -6.72 -19.99
N ASP A 13 39.72 -7.01 -20.89
CA ASP A 13 39.58 -8.05 -21.91
C ASP A 13 39.23 -9.43 -21.36
N TRP A 14 39.80 -9.81 -20.20
CA TRP A 14 39.50 -11.08 -19.53
C TRP A 14 38.05 -11.21 -19.04
N ALA A 15 37.35 -10.09 -18.83
CA ALA A 15 35.93 -10.03 -18.48
C ALA A 15 35.07 -9.42 -19.59
N GLY A 16 35.62 -9.25 -20.80
CA GLY A 16 34.98 -8.55 -21.91
C GLY A 16 33.60 -9.12 -22.26
N PHE A 17 33.40 -10.43 -22.08
CA PHE A 17 32.11 -11.11 -22.27
C PHE A 17 30.96 -10.49 -21.47
N PHE A 18 31.21 -10.00 -20.26
CA PHE A 18 30.15 -9.42 -19.42
C PHE A 18 29.89 -7.94 -19.70
N SER A 19 30.62 -7.30 -20.60
CA SER A 19 30.49 -5.86 -20.87
C SER A 19 29.12 -5.46 -21.41
N GLY A 20 28.78 -4.18 -21.23
CA GLY A 20 27.56 -3.55 -21.73
C GLY A 20 26.31 -4.03 -21.00
N ARG A 21 25.24 -4.35 -21.76
CA ARG A 21 23.93 -4.72 -21.19
C ARG A 21 23.95 -6.00 -20.33
N ARG A 22 24.92 -6.89 -20.54
CA ARG A 22 25.09 -8.15 -19.77
C ARG A 22 25.58 -7.90 -18.34
N LEU A 23 26.29 -6.80 -18.10
CA LEU A 23 26.78 -6.42 -16.78
C LEU A 23 25.62 -6.01 -15.85
N VAL A 24 24.57 -5.42 -16.41
CA VAL A 24 23.49 -4.82 -15.63
C VAL A 24 22.72 -5.86 -14.80
N PRO A 25 22.29 -7.02 -15.34
CA PRO A 25 21.68 -8.08 -14.54
C PRO A 25 22.60 -8.60 -13.42
N ILE A 26 23.90 -8.74 -13.67
CA ILE A 26 24.88 -9.22 -12.67
C ILE A 26 24.96 -8.25 -11.50
N LEU A 27 25.16 -6.95 -11.79
CA LEU A 27 25.18 -5.92 -10.75
C LEU A 27 23.83 -5.81 -10.02
N SER A 28 22.72 -5.98 -10.76
CA SER A 28 21.38 -5.98 -10.17
C SER A 28 21.17 -7.16 -9.22
N ALA A 29 21.76 -8.34 -9.50
CA ALA A 29 21.68 -9.48 -8.61
C ALA A 29 22.41 -9.23 -7.27
N PHE A 30 23.63 -8.67 -7.33
CA PHE A 30 24.36 -8.30 -6.10
C PHE A 30 23.68 -7.19 -5.33
N ALA A 31 23.21 -6.14 -6.02
CA ALA A 31 22.46 -5.06 -5.38
C ALA A 31 21.16 -5.58 -4.77
N GLY A 32 20.44 -6.45 -5.48
CA GLY A 32 19.22 -7.10 -5.01
C GLY A 32 19.47 -7.99 -3.79
N LEU A 33 20.57 -8.74 -3.75
CA LEU A 33 20.97 -9.52 -2.57
C LEU A 33 21.22 -8.62 -1.35
N LEU A 34 21.98 -7.53 -1.53
CA LEU A 34 22.25 -6.58 -0.44
C LEU A 34 20.96 -5.93 0.08
N ILE A 35 20.10 -5.47 -0.84
CA ILE A 35 18.78 -4.91 -0.50
C ILE A 35 17.95 -5.97 0.23
N GLY A 36 17.93 -7.21 -0.27
CA GLY A 36 17.19 -8.33 0.34
C GLY A 36 17.65 -8.63 1.76
N ILE A 37 18.97 -8.62 2.03
CA ILE A 37 19.51 -8.79 3.38
C ILE A 37 19.05 -7.64 4.29
N VAL A 38 19.20 -6.39 3.84
CA VAL A 38 18.80 -5.20 4.61
C VAL A 38 17.30 -5.25 4.94
N PHE A 39 16.45 -5.49 3.94
CA PHE A 39 15.02 -5.61 4.16
C PHE A 39 14.67 -6.82 5.02
N GLY A 40 15.34 -7.97 4.85
CA GLY A 40 15.11 -9.16 5.67
C GLY A 40 15.39 -8.94 7.15
N LEU A 41 16.36 -8.07 7.49
CA LEU A 41 16.69 -7.70 8.87
C LEU A 41 15.76 -6.62 9.44
N ILE A 42 15.33 -5.66 8.61
CA ILE A 42 14.49 -4.53 9.04
C ILE A 42 13.00 -4.91 9.08
N TRP A 43 12.55 -5.76 8.15
CA TRP A 43 11.14 -6.09 7.97
C TRP A 43 10.47 -6.68 9.21
N PRO A 44 11.09 -7.57 10.02
CA PRO A 44 10.46 -8.08 11.23
C PRO A 44 10.02 -6.98 12.20
N VAL A 45 10.83 -5.93 12.37
CA VAL A 45 10.51 -4.80 13.27
C VAL A 45 9.37 -3.97 12.69
N LEU A 46 9.44 -3.63 11.40
CA LEU A 46 8.39 -2.88 10.72
C LEU A 46 7.07 -3.66 10.66
N GLY A 47 7.13 -4.96 10.38
CA GLY A 47 6.00 -5.86 10.31
C GLY A 47 5.32 -6.03 11.66
N ALA A 48 6.08 -6.21 12.74
CA ALA A 48 5.54 -6.24 14.09
C ALA A 48 4.89 -4.89 14.47
N GLY A 49 5.52 -3.77 14.12
CA GLY A 49 4.94 -2.44 14.32
C GLY A 49 3.62 -2.26 13.57
N LEU A 50 3.56 -2.69 12.31
CA LEU A 50 2.36 -2.61 11.49
C LEU A 50 1.24 -3.53 11.99
N HIS A 51 1.58 -4.73 12.45
CA HIS A 51 0.64 -5.67 13.06
C HIS A 51 0.04 -5.09 14.34
N ASN A 52 0.89 -4.61 15.27
CA ASN A 52 0.44 -4.00 16.52
C ASN A 52 -0.41 -2.75 16.28
N PHE A 53 -0.03 -1.93 15.30
CA PHE A 53 -0.83 -0.76 14.89
C PHE A 53 -2.18 -1.20 14.33
N GLY A 54 -2.23 -2.26 13.52
CA GLY A 54 -3.46 -2.82 12.98
C GLY A 54 -4.41 -3.34 14.07
N GLU A 55 -3.89 -4.11 15.03
CA GLU A 55 -4.66 -4.59 16.19
C GLU A 55 -5.18 -3.42 17.04
N TRP A 56 -4.34 -2.41 17.30
CA TRP A 56 -4.76 -1.20 18.01
C TRP A 56 -5.88 -0.44 17.25
N LEU A 57 -5.76 -0.35 15.92
CA LEU A 57 -6.74 0.34 15.08
C LEU A 57 -8.10 -0.36 15.13
N VAL A 58 -8.11 -1.69 15.12
CA VAL A 58 -9.32 -2.53 15.24
C VAL A 58 -9.93 -2.42 16.64
N GLY A 59 -9.11 -2.50 17.69
CA GLY A 59 -9.56 -2.36 19.07
C GLY A 59 -10.08 -0.96 19.46
N SER A 60 -9.77 0.06 18.66
CA SER A 60 -10.19 1.45 18.90
C SER A 60 -11.60 1.79 18.35
N GLY A 61 -12.28 0.83 17.72
CA GLY A 61 -13.65 0.99 17.21
C GLY A 61 -13.81 2.17 16.25
N ALA A 62 -14.87 2.97 16.44
CA ALA A 62 -15.22 4.08 15.55
C ALA A 62 -14.10 5.12 15.38
N VAL A 63 -13.31 5.40 16.42
CA VAL A 63 -12.16 6.31 16.33
C VAL A 63 -11.07 5.71 15.44
N GLY A 64 -10.80 4.41 15.59
CA GLY A 64 -9.88 3.67 14.73
C GLY A 64 -10.31 3.67 13.26
N ALA A 65 -11.60 3.44 13.00
CA ALA A 65 -12.16 3.52 11.65
C ALA A 65 -12.03 4.93 11.03
N GLY A 66 -12.20 5.98 11.83
CA GLY A 66 -11.97 7.37 11.40
C GLY A 66 -10.52 7.66 11.03
N ILE A 67 -9.56 7.26 11.89
CA ILE A 67 -8.12 7.39 11.63
C ILE A 67 -7.71 6.60 10.39
N PHE A 68 -8.20 5.36 10.27
CA PHE A 68 -8.00 4.52 9.10
C PHE A 68 -8.46 5.23 7.83
N GLY A 69 -9.67 5.80 7.83
CA GLY A 69 -10.21 6.52 6.68
C GLY A 69 -9.31 7.69 6.25
N VAL A 70 -8.90 8.55 7.18
CA VAL A 70 -8.03 9.70 6.90
C VAL A 70 -6.66 9.24 6.37
N ALA A 71 -6.02 8.31 7.06
CA ALA A 71 -4.71 7.79 6.67
C ALA A 71 -4.77 7.08 5.31
N ASN A 72 -5.82 6.29 5.07
CA ASN A 72 -6.06 5.64 3.79
C ASN A 72 -6.11 6.67 2.65
N ARG A 73 -6.90 7.74 2.80
CA ARG A 73 -6.99 8.81 1.79
C ARG A 73 -5.66 9.52 1.57
N ALA A 74 -4.95 9.85 2.65
CA ALA A 74 -3.66 10.54 2.58
C ALA A 74 -2.58 9.72 1.86
N LEU A 75 -2.65 8.39 1.92
CA LEU A 75 -1.69 7.47 1.28
C LEU A 75 -2.07 7.09 -0.15
N ILE A 76 -3.20 7.56 -0.70
CA ILE A 76 -3.59 7.31 -2.10
C ILE A 76 -2.54 7.82 -3.09
N PRO A 77 -2.03 9.07 -3.00
CA PRO A 77 -1.11 9.62 -4.00
C PRO A 77 0.19 8.84 -4.16
N VAL A 78 0.61 8.12 -3.11
CA VAL A 78 1.83 7.30 -3.10
C VAL A 78 1.54 5.79 -3.22
N GLY A 79 0.27 5.40 -3.37
CA GLY A 79 -0.14 3.99 -3.50
C GLY A 79 -0.04 3.15 -2.21
N MET A 80 0.48 3.71 -1.11
CA MET A 80 0.71 2.99 0.15
C MET A 80 -0.57 2.66 0.93
N HIS A 81 -1.72 3.20 0.51
CA HIS A 81 -3.01 2.87 1.11
C HIS A 81 -3.35 1.37 1.01
N HIS A 82 -2.83 0.66 0.01
CA HIS A 82 -2.97 -0.81 -0.06
C HIS A 82 -2.29 -1.52 1.11
N LEU A 83 -1.09 -1.07 1.52
CA LEU A 83 -0.37 -1.64 2.65
C LEU A 83 -1.15 -1.44 3.95
N LEU A 84 -1.71 -0.25 4.15
CA LEU A 84 -2.57 0.05 5.30
C LEU A 84 -3.84 -0.82 5.30
N ASN A 85 -4.40 -1.09 4.12
CA ASN A 85 -5.62 -1.86 3.97
C ASN A 85 -5.45 -3.36 4.21
N SER A 86 -4.27 -3.90 3.89
CA SER A 86 -4.04 -5.35 3.89
C SER A 86 -4.41 -5.99 5.22
N PHE A 87 -3.99 -5.38 6.34
CA PHE A 87 -4.22 -5.97 7.65
C PHE A 87 -5.69 -5.87 8.10
N PRO A 88 -6.31 -4.68 8.20
CA PRO A 88 -7.70 -4.56 8.66
C PRO A 88 -8.68 -5.36 7.78
N TRP A 89 -8.53 -5.32 6.45
CA TRP A 89 -9.49 -5.95 5.57
C TRP A 89 -9.36 -7.47 5.46
N PHE A 90 -8.14 -8.03 5.57
CA PHE A 90 -7.90 -9.44 5.27
C PHE A 90 -7.34 -10.27 6.42
N GLN A 91 -6.85 -9.66 7.50
CA GLN A 91 -6.17 -10.40 8.59
C GLN A 91 -6.68 -10.07 10.00
N ALA A 92 -7.28 -8.89 10.21
CA ALA A 92 -7.71 -8.46 11.53
C ALA A 92 -8.85 -9.32 12.12
N GLY A 93 -8.56 -9.92 13.28
CA GLY A 93 -9.49 -10.76 14.04
C GLY A 93 -9.93 -12.04 13.33
N GLU A 94 -10.77 -12.81 14.01
CA GLU A 94 -11.32 -14.06 13.52
C GLU A 94 -12.78 -14.20 13.96
N TYR A 95 -13.63 -14.66 13.05
CA TYR A 95 -15.02 -15.01 13.34
C TYR A 95 -15.42 -16.26 12.55
N ASN A 96 -15.73 -17.35 13.26
CA ASN A 96 -16.10 -18.64 12.65
C ASN A 96 -15.11 -19.11 11.55
N GLY A 97 -13.80 -18.93 11.77
CA GLY A 97 -12.75 -19.28 10.81
C GLY A 97 -12.58 -18.31 9.64
N ALA A 98 -13.32 -17.19 9.61
CA ALA A 98 -13.11 -16.09 8.66
C ALA A 98 -12.20 -15.02 9.28
N HIS A 99 -11.25 -14.50 8.50
CA HIS A 99 -10.27 -13.51 8.94
C HIS A 99 -10.39 -12.19 8.18
N GLY A 100 -10.15 -11.08 8.89
CA GLY A 100 -10.24 -9.73 8.33
C GLY A 100 -11.67 -9.19 8.22
N ASP A 101 -11.77 -7.87 8.24
CA ASP A 101 -13.03 -7.11 8.29
C ASP A 101 -14.03 -7.55 7.21
N ILE A 102 -13.55 -7.83 5.99
CA ILE A 102 -14.42 -8.18 4.86
C ILE A 102 -15.02 -9.57 5.04
N ALA A 103 -14.19 -10.58 5.30
CA ALA A 103 -14.66 -11.96 5.39
C ALA A 103 -15.50 -12.18 6.65
N ARG A 104 -15.12 -11.53 7.77
CA ARG A 104 -15.88 -11.54 9.02
C ARG A 104 -17.27 -10.91 8.83
N PHE A 105 -17.36 -9.77 8.15
CA PHE A 105 -18.64 -9.13 7.84
C PHE A 105 -19.54 -10.05 7.00
N LEU A 106 -18.98 -10.69 5.96
CA LEU A 106 -19.72 -11.64 5.12
C LEU A 106 -20.15 -12.91 5.88
N ALA A 107 -19.41 -13.31 6.92
CA ALA A 107 -19.76 -14.40 7.82
C ALA A 107 -20.80 -14.00 8.89
N GLY A 108 -21.23 -12.74 8.94
CA GLY A 108 -22.25 -12.24 9.86
C GLY A 108 -21.71 -11.76 11.21
N ASP A 109 -20.43 -11.41 11.30
CA ASP A 109 -19.85 -10.80 12.50
C ASP A 109 -20.42 -9.37 12.71
N PRO A 110 -21.11 -9.10 13.84
CA PRO A 110 -21.69 -7.78 14.12
C PRO A 110 -20.65 -6.68 14.38
N GLU A 111 -19.40 -7.03 14.69
CA GLU A 111 -18.32 -6.08 14.96
C GLU A 111 -17.44 -5.79 13.72
N ALA A 112 -17.71 -6.46 12.61
CA ALA A 112 -16.99 -6.30 11.36
C ALA A 112 -17.70 -5.37 10.36
N GLY A 113 -16.97 -4.96 9.32
CA GLY A 113 -17.44 -4.08 8.25
C GLY A 113 -17.19 -2.60 8.53
N GLN A 114 -16.70 -2.22 9.71
CA GLN A 114 -16.45 -0.82 10.08
C GLN A 114 -15.38 -0.15 9.20
N PHE A 115 -14.40 -0.92 8.72
CA PHE A 115 -13.34 -0.38 7.84
C PHE A 115 -13.76 -0.30 6.37
N MET A 116 -14.83 -1.00 5.99
CA MET A 116 -15.39 -0.98 4.64
C MET A 116 -16.54 0.01 4.50
N THR A 117 -17.42 0.09 5.50
CA THR A 117 -18.65 0.89 5.49
C THR A 117 -18.39 2.38 5.28
N GLY A 118 -17.30 2.92 5.85
CA GLY A 118 -16.91 4.33 5.69
C GLY A 118 -16.63 4.75 4.24
N PHE A 119 -16.40 3.79 3.33
CA PHE A 119 -16.09 4.08 1.93
C PHE A 119 -17.36 4.29 1.10
N PHE A 120 -18.49 3.66 1.43
CA PHE A 120 -19.70 3.76 0.62
C PHE A 120 -20.23 5.21 0.54
N PRO A 121 -20.39 5.96 1.66
CA PRO A 121 -20.86 7.35 1.57
C PRO A 121 -19.92 8.23 0.75
N ILE A 122 -18.61 7.97 0.83
CA ILE A 122 -17.60 8.73 0.09
C ILE A 122 -17.77 8.50 -1.42
N MET A 123 -17.88 7.24 -1.84
CA MET A 123 -17.98 6.88 -3.25
C MET A 123 -19.34 7.24 -3.85
N MET A 124 -20.42 7.06 -3.09
CA MET A 124 -21.78 7.25 -3.57
C MET A 124 -22.21 8.73 -3.57
N PHE A 125 -21.73 9.53 -2.61
CA PHE A 125 -22.23 10.89 -2.41
C PHE A 125 -21.13 11.94 -2.38
N ALA A 126 -20.05 11.73 -1.63
CA ALA A 126 -19.04 12.77 -1.43
C ALA A 126 -18.27 13.09 -2.72
N LEU A 127 -17.81 12.07 -3.46
CA LEU A 127 -17.09 12.28 -4.72
C LEU A 127 -17.99 12.93 -5.80
N PRO A 128 -19.23 12.44 -6.06
CA PRO A 128 -20.14 13.14 -6.96
C PRO A 128 -20.42 14.59 -6.55
N ALA A 129 -20.61 14.86 -5.26
CA ALA A 129 -20.83 16.22 -4.76
C ALA A 129 -19.59 17.11 -4.96
N ALA A 130 -18.39 16.58 -4.73
CA ALA A 130 -17.15 17.30 -5.00
C ALA A 130 -16.99 17.63 -6.48
N CYS A 131 -17.28 16.68 -7.37
CA CYS A 131 -17.29 16.91 -8.81
C CYS A 131 -18.31 17.99 -9.19
N LEU A 132 -19.53 17.94 -8.65
CA LEU A 132 -20.57 18.93 -8.90
C LEU A 132 -20.13 20.33 -8.43
N ALA A 133 -19.50 20.43 -7.27
CA ALA A 133 -18.96 21.68 -6.74
C ALA A 133 -17.85 22.24 -7.64
N ILE A 134 -16.94 21.39 -8.13
CA ILE A 134 -15.88 21.79 -9.07
C ILE A 134 -16.51 22.37 -10.36
N VAL A 135 -17.53 21.72 -10.92
CA VAL A 135 -18.25 22.22 -12.12
C VAL A 135 -18.95 23.54 -11.82
N HIS A 136 -19.59 23.69 -10.65
CA HIS A 136 -20.24 24.93 -10.26
C HIS A 136 -19.25 26.07 -10.01
N CYS A 137 -18.01 25.78 -9.63
CA CYS A 137 -16.97 26.79 -9.46
C CYS A 137 -16.11 27.02 -10.72
N ALA A 138 -16.33 26.25 -11.79
CA ALA A 138 -15.62 26.45 -13.06
C ALA A 138 -15.97 27.80 -13.68
N ARG A 139 -14.99 28.42 -14.36
CA ARG A 139 -15.18 29.69 -15.06
C ARG A 139 -16.29 29.54 -16.11
N PRO A 140 -17.13 30.56 -16.35
CA PRO A 140 -18.23 30.49 -17.31
C PRO A 140 -17.81 30.06 -18.72
N GLU A 141 -16.60 30.43 -19.14
CA GLU A 141 -16.01 30.07 -20.44
C GLU A 141 -15.54 28.61 -20.56
N ARG A 142 -15.60 27.84 -19.47
CA ARG A 142 -15.15 26.43 -19.32
C ARG A 142 -16.16 25.55 -18.57
N ARG A 143 -17.38 26.04 -18.38
CA ARG A 143 -18.50 25.26 -17.81
C ARG A 143 -19.12 24.36 -18.85
#